data_AF-A0A3A0DIN0-F1
#
_entry.id   AF-A0A3A0DIN0-F1
#
_cell.length_a   1.000
_cell.length_b   1.000
_cell.length_c   1.000
_cell.angle_alpha   90.00
_cell.angle_beta   90.00
_cell.angle_gamma   90.00
#
_symmetry.space_group_name_H-M   'P 1'
#
loop_
_entity.id
_entity.type
_entity.pdbx_description
1 polymer ?
#
loop_
_entity_poly.entity_id
_entity_poly.type
_entity_poly.pdbx_seq_one_letter_code
_entity_poly.pdbx_strand_id
1 'polypeptide(L)'
;MFRTRAPQHPAAASRGPGATAAATGRQFRAAGPAPATPASGEAEELAEWMRRASVVCRRAARGDLEARLLHIDVGGDLGELLHAINDLLDLADAFVREASTSLCYAGQEKHFRRVLLNGMRGAFRNASQQINQSAAKMEARTAALREAEAARAALAGDFQQAIDLVNALAETAAQIGDTSELISHIARHTNLVAINAMIETARVGEAGRGFGVVAAEVEKLARQTADATKAIHARLEAINSAAQQTQAALERIWATLRT
;
A
#
# COMPACT_ATOMS: atom_id res chain seq x y z
N MET A 1 20.34 26.24 18.00
CA MET A 1 21.15 25.50 18.99
C MET A 1 21.00 24.01 18.71
N PHE A 2 22.05 23.35 18.25
CA PHE A 2 22.42 21.93 18.47
C PHE A 2 23.55 21.61 17.47
N ARG A 3 24.78 21.55 17.99
CA ARG A 3 26.00 21.15 17.27
C ARG A 3 26.24 19.65 17.52
N THR A 4 26.37 18.86 16.47
CA THR A 4 26.88 17.48 16.54
C THR A 4 28.36 17.46 16.14
N ARG A 5 29.19 16.98 17.08
CA ARG A 5 30.64 16.82 17.02
C ARG A 5 30.98 15.44 16.45
N ALA A 6 31.91 15.36 15.51
CA ALA A 6 32.56 14.11 15.10
C ALA A 6 33.65 13.70 16.13
N PRO A 7 33.95 12.40 16.31
CA PRO A 7 35.13 11.97 17.07
C PRO A 7 36.33 11.70 16.13
N GLN A 8 37.45 12.33 16.48
CA GLN A 8 38.80 12.00 16.02
C GLN A 8 39.43 11.07 17.05
N HIS A 9 40.08 9.99 16.62
CA HIS A 9 40.95 9.17 17.48
C HIS A 9 42.43 9.55 17.24
N PRO A 10 43.23 9.80 18.29
CA PRO A 10 44.66 10.05 18.16
C PRO A 10 45.48 8.76 18.30
N ALA A 11 46.62 8.76 17.61
CA ALA A 11 47.69 7.79 17.70
C ALA A 11 48.44 7.89 19.04
N ALA A 12 48.84 6.76 19.60
CA ALA A 12 49.81 6.68 20.68
C ALA A 12 50.78 5.52 20.44
N ALA A 13 52.05 5.88 20.28
CA ALA A 13 53.20 4.99 20.33
C ALA A 13 53.76 4.98 21.76
N SER A 14 54.20 3.81 22.25
CA SER A 14 55.17 3.72 23.34
C SER A 14 56.03 2.45 23.17
N ARG A 15 57.32 2.62 23.49
CA ARG A 15 58.44 1.70 23.24
C ARG A 15 58.74 0.81 24.47
N GLY A 16 59.10 -0.46 24.21
CA GLY A 16 60.16 -1.29 24.84
C GLY A 16 60.07 -1.62 26.35
N PRO A 17 60.88 -2.58 26.89
CA PRO A 17 62.15 -3.11 26.35
C PRO A 17 62.41 -4.64 26.49
N GLY A 18 63.42 -5.14 25.76
CA GLY A 18 64.44 -6.09 26.25
C GLY A 18 64.12 -7.59 26.44
N ALA A 19 64.64 -8.44 25.54
CA ALA A 19 65.06 -9.80 25.88
C ALA A 19 66.12 -10.33 24.88
N THR A 20 67.37 -10.21 25.32
CA THR A 20 68.55 -11.08 25.15
C THR A 20 68.59 -12.14 24.04
N ALA A 21 69.68 -12.06 23.27
CA ALA A 21 70.24 -13.07 22.41
C ALA A 21 70.67 -14.34 23.17
N ALA A 22 70.33 -15.50 22.62
CA ALA A 22 71.04 -16.75 22.86
C ALA A 22 71.22 -17.47 21.53
N ALA A 23 72.45 -17.40 21.01
CA ALA A 23 72.92 -18.22 19.90
C ALA A 23 73.00 -19.68 20.38
N THR A 24 72.34 -20.59 19.70
CA THR A 24 72.60 -22.03 19.83
C THR A 24 72.56 -22.63 18.44
N GLY A 25 73.73 -22.94 17.92
CA GLY A 25 73.90 -23.62 16.66
C GLY A 25 73.13 -24.94 16.67
N ARG A 26 72.23 -25.10 15.70
CA ARG A 26 71.75 -26.41 15.27
C ARG A 26 72.18 -26.63 13.83
N GLN A 27 72.92 -27.71 13.68
CA GLN A 27 73.55 -28.21 12.47
C GLN A 27 72.56 -28.23 11.31
N PHE A 28 73.01 -27.73 10.16
CA PHE A 28 72.41 -27.99 8.87
C PHE A 28 72.28 -29.51 8.69
N ARG A 29 71.07 -30.04 8.87
CA ARG A 29 70.73 -31.38 8.43
C ARG A 29 70.51 -31.30 6.93
N ALA A 30 71.28 -32.10 6.20
CA ALA A 30 71.30 -32.19 4.75
C ALA A 30 69.90 -32.13 4.14
N ALA A 31 69.81 -31.42 3.02
CA ALA A 31 68.66 -31.44 2.12
C ALA A 31 68.18 -32.88 1.93
N GLY A 32 66.94 -33.16 2.34
CA GLY A 32 66.22 -34.32 1.83
C GLY A 32 66.15 -34.25 0.30
N PRO A 33 65.98 -35.39 -0.38
CA PRO A 33 65.98 -35.43 -1.84
C PRO A 33 65.02 -34.37 -2.38
N ALA A 34 65.50 -33.58 -3.34
CA ALA A 34 64.67 -32.63 -4.08
C ALA A 34 63.38 -33.32 -4.56
N PRO A 35 62.22 -32.65 -4.54
CA PRO A 35 61.01 -33.23 -5.09
C PRO A 35 61.31 -33.70 -6.52
N ALA A 36 61.03 -34.97 -6.79
CA ALA A 36 61.24 -35.56 -8.10
C ALA A 36 60.62 -34.65 -9.16
N THR A 37 61.39 -34.33 -10.19
CA THR A 37 60.86 -33.66 -11.38
C THR A 37 59.74 -34.55 -11.90
N PRO A 38 58.49 -34.05 -12.04
CA PRO A 38 57.40 -34.89 -12.52
C PRO A 38 57.80 -35.47 -13.87
N ALA A 39 57.52 -36.75 -14.08
CA ALA A 39 57.74 -37.37 -15.38
C ALA A 39 57.01 -36.53 -16.44
N SER A 40 57.60 -36.33 -17.62
CA SER A 40 57.06 -35.41 -18.64
C SER A 40 55.58 -35.65 -18.98
N GLY A 41 55.07 -36.88 -18.80
CA GLY A 41 53.65 -37.22 -18.95
C GLY A 41 52.72 -36.64 -17.87
N GLU A 42 53.14 -36.63 -16.60
CA GLU A 42 52.31 -36.06 -15.51
C GLU A 42 52.14 -34.54 -15.68
N ALA A 43 53.19 -33.85 -16.14
CA ALA A 43 53.15 -32.43 -16.42
C ALA A 43 52.21 -32.09 -17.60
N GLU A 44 52.16 -32.95 -18.63
CA GLU A 44 51.26 -32.80 -19.78
C GLU A 44 49.79 -33.04 -19.40
N GLU A 45 49.51 -34.04 -18.55
CA GLU A 45 48.17 -34.34 -18.03
C GLU A 45 47.62 -33.19 -17.17
N LEU A 46 48.44 -32.64 -16.26
CA LEU A 46 48.09 -31.47 -15.47
C LEU A 46 47.77 -30.26 -16.36
N ALA A 47 48.61 -30.02 -17.39
CA ALA A 47 48.41 -28.91 -18.32
C ALA A 47 47.11 -29.06 -19.14
N GLU A 48 46.72 -30.28 -19.50
CA GLU A 48 45.46 -30.55 -20.20
C GLU A 48 44.24 -30.26 -19.32
N TRP A 49 44.25 -30.73 -18.06
CA TRP A 49 43.18 -30.42 -17.11
C TRP A 49 43.03 -28.91 -16.87
N MET A 50 44.12 -28.17 -16.78
CA MET A 50 44.08 -26.70 -16.70
C MET A 50 43.47 -26.06 -17.94
N ARG A 51 43.79 -26.56 -19.15
CA ARG A 51 43.17 -26.08 -20.39
C ARG A 51 41.66 -26.34 -20.41
N ARG A 52 41.24 -27.54 -20.04
CA ARG A 52 39.81 -27.93 -19.98
C ARG A 52 39.04 -27.09 -18.95
N ALA A 53 39.58 -26.91 -17.75
CA ALA A 53 39.01 -26.04 -16.72
C ALA A 53 38.86 -24.60 -17.22
N SER A 54 39.89 -24.05 -17.88
CA SER A 54 39.83 -22.71 -18.46
C SER A 54 38.73 -22.57 -19.54
N VAL A 55 38.54 -23.58 -20.38
CA VAL A 55 37.45 -23.59 -21.38
C VAL A 55 36.08 -23.61 -20.70
N VAL A 56 35.87 -24.47 -19.71
CA VAL A 56 34.61 -24.55 -18.95
C VAL A 56 34.31 -23.24 -18.25
N CYS A 57 35.28 -22.66 -17.53
CA CYS A 57 35.12 -21.36 -16.88
C CYS A 57 34.79 -20.23 -17.87
N ARG A 58 35.39 -20.23 -19.07
CA ARG A 58 35.06 -19.24 -20.12
C ARG A 58 33.65 -19.42 -20.69
N ARG A 59 33.16 -20.64 -20.82
CA ARG A 59 31.77 -20.91 -21.22
C ARG A 59 30.78 -20.44 -20.15
N ALA A 60 31.05 -20.79 -18.90
CA ALA A 60 30.25 -20.33 -17.76
C ALA A 60 30.21 -18.80 -17.65
N ALA A 61 31.33 -18.13 -17.87
CA ALA A 61 31.41 -16.66 -17.89
C ALA A 61 30.57 -16.01 -19.01
N ARG A 62 30.22 -16.77 -20.07
CA ARG A 62 29.31 -16.34 -21.14
C ARG A 62 27.84 -16.74 -20.89
N GLY A 63 27.53 -17.32 -19.73
CA GLY A 63 26.19 -17.74 -19.34
C GLY A 63 25.84 -19.20 -19.61
N ASP A 64 26.77 -19.99 -20.17
CA ASP A 64 26.58 -21.43 -20.37
C ASP A 64 26.98 -22.19 -19.10
N LEU A 65 26.01 -22.36 -18.20
CA LEU A 65 26.17 -23.03 -16.92
C LEU A 65 25.98 -24.55 -17.00
N GLU A 66 25.80 -25.13 -18.19
CA GLU A 66 25.67 -26.57 -18.41
C GLU A 66 27.03 -27.23 -18.72
N ALA A 67 28.07 -26.45 -19.00
CA ALA A 67 29.43 -26.95 -19.24
C ALA A 67 29.98 -27.68 -18.00
N ARG A 68 30.51 -28.91 -18.16
CA ARG A 68 31.04 -29.72 -17.05
C ARG A 68 32.42 -30.28 -17.36
N LEU A 69 33.23 -30.41 -16.32
CA LEU A 69 34.47 -31.19 -16.33
C LEU A 69 34.12 -32.65 -16.08
N LEU A 70 34.31 -33.51 -17.09
CA LEU A 70 33.92 -34.92 -17.06
C LEU A 70 35.15 -35.81 -16.96
N HIS A 71 34.99 -36.98 -16.32
CA HIS A 71 36.04 -37.99 -16.14
C HIS A 71 37.27 -37.46 -15.41
N ILE A 72 37.08 -36.72 -14.31
CA ILE A 72 38.17 -36.24 -13.47
C ILE A 72 38.83 -37.45 -12.81
N ASP A 73 40.02 -37.79 -13.26
CA ASP A 73 40.85 -38.91 -12.79
C ASP A 73 42.10 -38.45 -12.03
N VAL A 74 42.36 -37.13 -12.02
CA VAL A 74 43.45 -36.52 -11.27
C VAL A 74 43.09 -36.34 -9.79
N GLY A 75 43.98 -36.78 -8.91
CA GLY A 75 43.84 -36.63 -7.46
C GLY A 75 44.48 -35.34 -6.90
N GLY A 76 44.48 -35.23 -5.57
CA GLY A 76 45.07 -34.09 -4.85
C GLY A 76 44.37 -32.77 -5.12
N ASP A 77 45.06 -31.66 -4.83
CA ASP A 77 44.51 -30.31 -4.88
C ASP A 77 43.90 -29.92 -6.24
N LEU A 78 44.43 -30.45 -7.35
CA LEU A 78 43.86 -30.20 -8.67
C LEU A 78 42.52 -30.89 -8.84
N GLY A 79 42.40 -32.16 -8.45
CA GLY A 79 41.13 -32.88 -8.49
C GLY A 79 40.05 -32.18 -7.66
N GLU A 80 40.41 -31.76 -6.44
CA GLU A 80 39.53 -30.99 -5.57
C GLU A 80 39.08 -29.67 -6.21
N LEU A 81 39.99 -28.93 -6.86
CA LEU A 81 39.66 -27.71 -7.59
C LEU A 81 38.69 -27.97 -8.74
N LEU A 82 38.90 -29.03 -9.54
CA LEU A 82 38.04 -29.37 -10.68
C LEU A 82 36.62 -29.75 -10.21
N HIS A 83 36.50 -30.51 -9.12
CA HIS A 83 35.22 -30.80 -8.49
C HIS A 83 34.54 -29.55 -7.93
N ALA A 84 35.30 -28.67 -7.25
CA ALA A 84 34.77 -27.41 -6.74
C ALA A 84 34.24 -26.48 -7.84
N ILE A 85 34.86 -26.50 -9.04
CA ILE A 85 34.35 -25.79 -10.23
C ILE A 85 32.99 -26.37 -10.65
N ASN A 86 32.86 -27.70 -10.76
CA ASN A 86 31.58 -28.32 -11.12
C ASN A 86 30.49 -28.00 -10.08
N ASP A 87 30.79 -28.10 -8.78
CA ASP A 87 29.85 -27.78 -7.71
C ASP A 87 29.37 -26.31 -7.78
N LEU A 88 30.27 -25.38 -8.10
CA LEU A 88 29.92 -23.97 -8.28
C LEU A 88 28.99 -23.77 -9.49
N LEU A 89 29.25 -24.48 -10.60
CA LEU A 89 28.40 -24.42 -11.79
C LEU A 89 27.01 -25.02 -11.55
N ASP A 90 26.91 -26.12 -10.80
CA ASP A 90 25.64 -26.71 -10.41
C ASP A 90 24.83 -25.76 -9.51
N LEU A 91 25.47 -25.12 -8.53
CA LEU A 91 24.83 -24.11 -7.69
C LEU A 91 24.37 -22.89 -8.48
N ALA A 92 25.19 -22.42 -9.42
CA ALA A 92 24.86 -21.28 -10.27
C ALA A 92 23.69 -21.61 -11.21
N ASP A 93 23.71 -22.77 -11.88
CA ASP A 93 22.63 -23.20 -12.77
C ASP A 93 21.31 -23.34 -12.01
N ALA A 94 21.32 -24.03 -10.87
CA ALA A 94 20.14 -24.20 -10.03
C ALA A 94 19.59 -22.85 -9.57
N PHE A 95 20.46 -21.93 -9.14
CA PHE A 95 20.03 -20.61 -8.69
C PHE A 95 19.39 -19.81 -9.82
N VAL A 96 20.04 -19.72 -10.98
CA VAL A 96 19.53 -18.96 -12.13
C VAL A 96 18.18 -19.54 -12.58
N ARG A 97 18.09 -20.86 -12.73
CA ARG A 97 16.86 -21.56 -13.14
C ARG A 97 15.70 -21.30 -12.19
N GLU A 98 15.90 -21.46 -10.89
CA GLU A 98 14.84 -21.25 -9.90
C GLU A 98 14.48 -19.77 -9.74
N ALA A 99 15.47 -18.87 -9.72
CA ALA A 99 15.24 -17.43 -9.61
C ALA A 99 14.45 -16.90 -10.82
N SER A 100 14.86 -17.24 -12.04
CA SER A 100 14.16 -16.84 -13.26
C SER A 100 12.72 -17.36 -13.29
N THR A 101 12.51 -18.61 -12.88
CA THR A 101 11.16 -19.19 -12.83
C THR A 101 10.30 -18.45 -11.81
N SER A 102 10.76 -18.25 -10.58
CA SER A 102 10.01 -17.54 -9.54
C SER A 102 9.67 -16.11 -9.94
N LEU A 103 10.64 -15.36 -10.50
CA LEU A 103 10.43 -13.99 -10.94
C LEU A 103 9.49 -13.87 -12.14
N CYS A 104 9.54 -14.80 -13.10
CA CYS A 104 8.61 -14.83 -14.22
C CYS A 104 7.16 -15.01 -13.75
N TYR A 105 6.94 -15.93 -12.79
CA TYR A 105 5.62 -16.13 -12.19
C TYR A 105 5.16 -14.91 -11.38
N ALA A 106 6.05 -14.30 -10.58
CA ALA A 106 5.74 -13.06 -9.87
C ALA A 106 5.35 -11.91 -10.83
N GLY A 107 6.01 -11.81 -11.99
CA GLY A 107 5.67 -10.86 -13.06
C GLY A 107 4.30 -11.11 -13.70
N GLN A 108 3.77 -12.33 -13.63
CA GLN A 108 2.41 -12.68 -14.06
C GLN A 108 1.38 -12.58 -12.92
N GLU A 109 1.71 -11.87 -11.83
CA GLU A 109 0.92 -11.79 -10.60
C GLU A 109 0.66 -13.14 -9.90
N LYS A 110 1.44 -14.18 -10.24
CA LYS A 110 1.37 -15.52 -9.66
C LYS A 110 2.47 -15.68 -8.60
N HIS A 111 2.23 -15.14 -7.42
CA HIS A 111 3.26 -15.03 -6.37
C HIS A 111 3.51 -16.32 -5.55
N PHE A 112 2.79 -17.41 -5.84
CA PHE A 112 2.90 -18.67 -5.10
C PHE A 112 4.20 -19.44 -5.37
N ARG A 113 4.88 -19.21 -6.51
CA ARG A 113 6.09 -19.95 -6.89
C ARG A 113 7.31 -19.38 -6.16
N ARG A 114 7.87 -20.18 -5.26
CA ARG A 114 9.08 -19.86 -4.50
C ARG A 114 10.31 -20.57 -5.06
N VAL A 115 11.46 -19.92 -4.91
CA VAL A 115 12.78 -20.51 -5.13
C VAL A 115 13.00 -21.61 -4.10
N LEU A 116 13.38 -22.80 -4.56
CA LEU A 116 13.76 -23.91 -3.71
C LEU A 116 15.12 -23.62 -3.06
N LEU A 117 15.20 -23.74 -1.73
CA LEU A 117 16.42 -23.45 -0.97
C LEU A 117 17.33 -24.67 -0.78
N ASN A 118 16.85 -25.87 -1.15
CA ASN A 118 17.60 -27.10 -1.04
C ASN A 118 18.80 -27.04 -1.99
N GLY A 119 19.97 -27.47 -1.53
CA GLY A 119 21.22 -27.38 -2.29
C GLY A 119 21.86 -25.98 -2.24
N MET A 120 21.08 -24.89 -2.14
CA MET A 120 21.62 -23.53 -2.07
C MET A 120 22.43 -23.30 -0.79
N ARG A 121 23.59 -22.64 -0.91
CA ARG A 121 24.49 -22.30 0.22
C ARG A 121 24.99 -20.87 0.10
N GLY A 122 25.42 -20.29 1.22
CA GLY A 122 26.05 -18.97 1.27
C GLY A 122 25.24 -17.87 0.57
N ALA A 123 25.90 -17.14 -0.33
CA ALA A 123 25.31 -16.03 -1.08
C ALA A 123 24.07 -16.46 -1.90
N PHE A 124 24.10 -17.63 -2.55
CA PHE A 124 22.97 -18.13 -3.34
C PHE A 124 21.73 -18.38 -2.50
N ARG A 125 21.90 -18.95 -1.28
CA ARG A 125 20.79 -19.15 -0.35
C ARG A 125 20.20 -17.81 0.11
N ASN A 126 21.06 -16.86 0.49
CA ASN A 126 20.63 -15.55 0.95
C ASN A 126 19.87 -14.78 -0.15
N ALA A 127 20.36 -14.81 -1.38
CA ALA A 127 19.68 -14.21 -2.53
C ALA A 127 18.33 -14.89 -2.80
N SER A 128 18.28 -16.22 -2.77
CA SER A 128 17.04 -17.00 -2.94
C SER A 128 15.99 -16.66 -1.86
N GLN A 129 16.41 -16.49 -0.62
CA GLN A 129 15.54 -16.05 0.48
C GLN A 129 15.01 -14.63 0.24
N GLN A 130 15.84 -13.71 -0.24
CA GLN A 130 15.40 -12.35 -0.59
C GLN A 130 14.38 -12.34 -1.73
N ILE A 131 14.57 -13.19 -2.75
CA ILE A 131 13.58 -13.37 -3.83
C ILE A 131 12.25 -13.86 -3.25
N ASN A 132 12.28 -14.90 -2.41
CA ASN A 132 11.07 -15.43 -1.76
C ASN A 132 10.35 -14.40 -0.89
N GLN A 133 11.10 -13.60 -0.12
CA GLN A 133 10.52 -12.50 0.67
C GLN A 133 9.91 -11.42 -0.21
N SER A 134 10.53 -11.11 -1.35
CA SER A 134 10.02 -10.14 -2.30
C SER A 134 8.72 -10.62 -2.95
N ALA A 135 8.66 -11.89 -3.37
CA ALA A 135 7.45 -12.52 -3.88
C ALA A 135 6.30 -12.47 -2.86
N ALA A 136 6.57 -12.81 -1.58
CA ALA A 136 5.57 -12.73 -0.53
C ALA A 136 5.09 -11.30 -0.27
N LYS A 137 5.98 -10.29 -0.32
CA LYS A 137 5.59 -8.88 -0.21
C LYS A 137 4.76 -8.41 -1.39
N MET A 138 5.06 -8.89 -2.60
CA MET A 138 4.25 -8.59 -3.80
C MET A 138 2.85 -9.21 -3.68
N GLU A 139 2.75 -10.46 -3.23
CA GLU A 139 1.48 -11.13 -2.96
C GLU A 139 0.60 -10.32 -1.99
N ALA A 140 1.17 -9.93 -0.85
CA ALA A 140 0.46 -9.14 0.15
C ALA A 140 0.03 -7.77 -0.39
N ARG A 141 0.87 -7.11 -1.20
CA ARG A 141 0.53 -5.84 -1.84
C ARG A 141 -0.59 -5.99 -2.86
N THR A 142 -0.54 -7.01 -3.71
CA THR A 142 -1.60 -7.27 -4.70
C THR A 142 -2.94 -7.58 -4.00
N ALA A 143 -2.92 -8.35 -2.91
CA ALA A 143 -4.12 -8.60 -2.11
C ALA A 143 -4.69 -7.31 -1.51
N ALA A 144 -3.83 -6.49 -0.89
CA ALA A 144 -4.24 -5.20 -0.31
C ALA A 144 -4.79 -4.22 -1.37
N LEU A 145 -4.21 -4.19 -2.58
CA LEU A 145 -4.72 -3.39 -3.69
C LEU A 145 -6.12 -3.85 -4.11
N ARG A 146 -6.34 -5.16 -4.27
CA ARG A 146 -7.66 -5.71 -4.61
C ARG A 146 -8.71 -5.40 -3.54
N GLU A 147 -8.35 -5.49 -2.28
CA GLU A 147 -9.23 -5.12 -1.17
C GLU A 147 -9.56 -3.62 -1.19
N ALA A 148 -8.55 -2.76 -1.43
CA ALA A 148 -8.76 -1.33 -1.56
C ALA A 148 -9.63 -0.97 -2.77
N GLU A 149 -9.47 -1.65 -3.91
CA GLU A 149 -10.32 -1.48 -5.09
C GLU A 149 -11.77 -1.88 -4.81
N ALA A 150 -11.98 -3.01 -4.13
CA ALA A 150 -13.31 -3.46 -3.72
C ALA A 150 -13.98 -2.47 -2.75
N ALA A 151 -13.24 -2.00 -1.75
CA ALA A 151 -13.72 -0.99 -0.81
C ALA A 151 -14.07 0.33 -1.52
N ARG A 152 -13.24 0.75 -2.49
CA ARG A 152 -13.51 1.95 -3.29
C ARG A 152 -14.77 1.80 -4.15
N ALA A 153 -15.00 0.62 -4.72
CA ALA A 153 -16.21 0.33 -5.51
C ALA A 153 -17.47 0.34 -4.64
N ALA A 154 -17.43 -0.25 -3.44
CA ALA A 154 -18.55 -0.20 -2.49
C ALA A 154 -18.88 1.25 -2.09
N LEU A 155 -17.84 2.01 -1.73
CA LEU A 155 -18.00 3.41 -1.33
C LEU A 155 -18.59 4.28 -2.44
N ALA A 156 -18.25 4.01 -3.71
CA ALA A 156 -18.88 4.69 -4.85
C ALA A 156 -20.40 4.45 -4.92
N GLY A 157 -20.86 3.24 -4.60
CA GLY A 157 -22.28 2.92 -4.50
C GLY A 157 -22.97 3.70 -3.37
N ASP A 158 -22.36 3.72 -2.18
CA ASP A 158 -22.86 4.46 -1.02
C ASP A 158 -22.95 5.97 -1.30
N PHE A 159 -21.98 6.54 -2.02
CA PHE A 159 -22.00 7.95 -2.45
C PHE A 159 -23.18 8.26 -3.35
N GLN A 160 -23.42 7.43 -4.36
CA GLN A 160 -24.55 7.63 -5.27
C GLN A 160 -25.88 7.56 -4.51
N GLN A 161 -26.03 6.57 -3.61
CA GLN A 161 -27.23 6.44 -2.78
C GLN A 161 -27.44 7.65 -1.86
N ALA A 162 -26.36 8.18 -1.28
CA ALA A 162 -26.44 9.37 -0.44
C ALA A 162 -26.89 10.62 -1.23
N ILE A 163 -26.40 10.79 -2.46
CA ILE A 163 -26.83 11.88 -3.36
C ILE A 163 -28.33 11.75 -3.67
N ASP A 164 -28.79 10.54 -4.01
CA ASP A 164 -30.19 10.29 -4.33
C ASP A 164 -31.11 10.60 -3.13
N LEU A 165 -30.69 10.23 -1.92
CA LEU A 165 -31.42 10.54 -0.68
C LEU A 165 -31.48 12.06 -0.40
N VAL A 166 -30.38 12.78 -0.62
CA VAL A 166 -30.35 14.25 -0.45
C VAL A 166 -31.28 14.93 -1.45
N ASN A 167 -31.29 14.48 -2.70
CA ASN A 167 -32.20 15.00 -3.73
C ASN A 167 -33.67 14.74 -3.37
N ALA A 168 -34.00 13.52 -2.93
CA ALA A 168 -35.35 13.19 -2.48
C ALA A 168 -35.80 14.02 -1.27
N LEU A 169 -34.88 14.32 -0.34
CA LEU A 169 -35.15 15.20 0.79
C LEU A 169 -35.46 16.64 0.34
N ALA A 170 -34.67 17.18 -0.58
CA ALA A 170 -34.87 18.52 -1.12
C ALA A 170 -36.23 18.65 -1.86
N GLU A 171 -36.60 17.62 -2.64
CA GLU A 171 -37.89 17.60 -3.33
C GLU A 171 -39.06 17.49 -2.35
N THR A 172 -38.95 16.65 -1.32
CA THR A 172 -39.96 16.56 -0.26
C THR A 172 -40.11 17.89 0.48
N ALA A 173 -39.00 18.56 0.78
CA ALA A 173 -39.02 19.88 1.42
C ALA A 173 -39.69 20.94 0.54
N ALA A 174 -39.46 20.92 -0.77
CA ALA A 174 -40.13 21.81 -1.72
C ALA A 174 -41.66 21.60 -1.72
N GLN A 175 -42.12 20.35 -1.78
CA GLN A 175 -43.55 20.01 -1.73
C GLN A 175 -44.23 20.47 -0.42
N ILE A 176 -43.54 20.35 0.72
CA ILE A 176 -44.02 20.88 2.00
C ILE A 176 -44.07 22.42 1.94
N GLY A 177 -43.10 23.06 1.27
CA GLY A 177 -43.06 24.49 1.03
C GLY A 177 -44.30 25.00 0.31
N ASP A 178 -44.63 24.40 -0.82
CA ASP A 178 -45.81 24.74 -1.63
C ASP A 178 -47.11 24.59 -0.82
N THR A 179 -47.21 23.50 -0.05
CA THR A 179 -48.37 23.23 0.81
C THR A 179 -48.48 24.26 1.93
N SER A 180 -47.35 24.61 2.57
CA SER A 180 -47.30 25.61 3.65
C SER A 180 -47.65 27.01 3.12
N GLU A 181 -47.24 27.35 1.90
CA GLU A 181 -47.62 28.60 1.25
C GLU A 181 -49.13 28.66 1.00
N LEU A 182 -49.73 27.58 0.48
CA LEU A 182 -51.18 27.49 0.31
C LEU A 182 -51.92 27.68 1.64
N ILE A 183 -51.46 27.05 2.72
CA ILE A 183 -52.06 27.20 4.06
C ILE A 183 -51.92 28.66 4.54
N SER A 184 -50.78 29.31 4.30
CA SER A 184 -50.56 30.73 4.63
C SER A 184 -51.54 31.65 3.87
N HIS A 185 -51.78 31.36 2.59
CA HIS A 185 -52.79 32.05 1.80
C HIS A 185 -54.20 31.87 2.36
N ILE A 186 -54.59 30.63 2.70
CA ILE A 186 -55.89 30.33 3.31
C ILE A 186 -56.03 31.06 4.65
N ALA A 187 -55.01 31.01 5.51
CA ALA A 187 -55.01 31.68 6.81
C ALA A 187 -55.18 33.20 6.69
N ARG A 188 -54.45 33.85 5.76
CA ARG A 188 -54.63 35.29 5.50
C ARG A 188 -56.03 35.61 5.00
N HIS A 189 -56.60 34.81 4.11
CA HIS A 189 -57.96 34.99 3.61
C HIS A 189 -59.00 34.82 4.74
N THR A 190 -58.87 33.77 5.55
CA THR A 190 -59.74 33.53 6.72
C THR A 190 -59.68 34.68 7.72
N ASN A 191 -58.48 35.23 7.98
CA ASN A 191 -58.31 36.41 8.82
C ASN A 191 -59.07 37.63 8.26
N LEU A 192 -59.02 37.88 6.94
CA LEU A 192 -59.78 38.95 6.31
C LEU A 192 -61.30 38.73 6.42
N VAL A 193 -61.77 37.50 6.20
CA VAL A 193 -63.19 37.15 6.35
C VAL A 193 -63.66 37.37 7.80
N ALA A 194 -62.84 36.97 8.77
CA ALA A 194 -63.13 37.17 10.20
C ALA A 194 -63.22 38.66 10.56
N ILE A 195 -62.30 39.49 10.05
CA ILE A 195 -62.34 40.94 10.24
C ILE A 195 -63.61 41.55 9.64
N ASN A 196 -64.00 41.15 8.43
CA ASN A 196 -65.25 41.61 7.82
C ASN A 196 -66.47 41.21 8.66
N ALA A 197 -66.49 40.00 9.22
CA ALA A 197 -67.55 39.56 10.12
C ALA A 197 -67.61 40.38 11.41
N MET A 198 -66.46 40.71 12.01
CA MET A 198 -66.41 41.59 13.19
C MET A 198 -66.93 43.00 12.90
N ILE A 199 -66.60 43.57 11.73
CA ILE A 199 -67.11 44.88 11.30
C ILE A 199 -68.64 44.85 11.17
N GLU A 200 -69.18 43.83 10.51
CA GLU A 200 -70.63 43.71 10.38
C GLU A 200 -71.29 43.48 11.75
N THR A 201 -70.65 42.71 12.63
CA THR A 201 -71.13 42.53 14.01
C THR A 201 -71.22 43.86 14.77
N ALA A 202 -70.21 44.72 14.64
CA ALA A 202 -70.23 46.05 15.25
C ALA A 202 -71.35 46.93 14.69
N ARG A 203 -71.78 46.70 13.44
CA ARG A 203 -72.87 47.39 12.77
C ARG A 203 -74.26 46.95 13.24
N VAL A 204 -74.47 45.66 13.51
CA VAL A 204 -75.77 45.12 14.00
C VAL A 204 -75.97 45.35 15.50
N GLY A 205 -74.92 45.74 16.23
CA GLY A 205 -75.00 46.10 17.66
C GLY A 205 -75.23 44.88 18.58
N GLU A 206 -76.13 45.02 19.57
CA GLU A 206 -76.37 43.98 20.59
C GLU A 206 -76.79 42.62 20.00
N ALA A 207 -77.55 42.62 18.89
CA ALA A 207 -78.02 41.40 18.25
C ALA A 207 -76.88 40.54 17.65
N GLY A 208 -75.71 41.14 17.40
CA GLY A 208 -74.56 40.46 16.81
C GLY A 208 -73.56 39.88 17.82
N ARG A 209 -73.66 40.18 19.12
CA ARG A 209 -72.59 39.86 20.11
C ARG A 209 -72.03 38.44 20.04
N GLY A 210 -72.89 37.43 19.92
CA GLY A 210 -72.47 36.03 19.83
C GLY A 210 -71.62 35.74 18.58
N PHE A 211 -71.99 36.31 17.43
CA PHE A 211 -71.21 36.21 16.19
C PHE A 211 -69.86 36.92 16.30
N GLY A 212 -69.80 38.04 17.02
CA GLY A 212 -68.55 38.79 17.23
C GLY A 212 -67.50 38.00 18.01
N VAL A 213 -67.91 37.25 19.03
CA VAL A 213 -67.01 36.38 19.80
C VAL A 213 -66.43 35.27 18.91
N VAL A 214 -67.27 34.65 18.09
CA VAL A 214 -66.81 33.61 17.14
C VAL A 214 -65.85 34.20 16.11
N ALA A 215 -66.18 35.36 15.54
CA ALA A 215 -65.33 36.02 14.55
C ALA A 215 -63.94 36.39 15.12
N ALA A 216 -63.88 36.87 16.37
CA ALA A 216 -62.61 37.17 17.05
C ALA A 216 -61.76 35.90 17.28
N GLU A 217 -62.37 34.77 17.66
CA GLU A 217 -61.62 33.52 17.82
C GLU A 217 -61.13 32.98 16.47
N VAL A 218 -61.93 33.11 15.40
CA VAL A 218 -61.50 32.74 14.03
C VAL A 218 -60.34 33.61 13.55
N GLU A 219 -60.37 34.93 13.79
CA GLU A 219 -59.26 35.84 13.48
C GLU A 219 -57.96 35.39 14.18
N LYS A 220 -58.07 35.08 15.48
CA LYS A 220 -56.94 34.62 16.29
C LYS A 220 -56.37 33.31 15.79
N LEU A 221 -57.21 32.30 15.49
CA LEU A 221 -56.75 31.02 14.92
C LEU A 221 -56.09 31.23 13.54
N ALA A 222 -56.65 32.11 12.71
CA ALA A 222 -56.10 32.41 11.40
C ALA A 222 -54.70 33.06 11.51
N ARG A 223 -54.50 34.01 12.44
CA ARG A 223 -53.17 34.58 12.71
C ARG A 223 -52.18 33.53 13.23
N GLN A 224 -52.60 32.71 14.19
CA GLN A 224 -51.76 31.62 14.70
C GLN A 224 -51.35 30.64 13.60
N THR A 225 -52.26 30.32 12.69
CA THR A 225 -51.99 29.46 11.53
C THR A 225 -50.98 30.12 10.58
N ALA A 226 -51.15 31.41 10.27
CA ALA A 226 -50.21 32.15 9.44
C ALA A 226 -48.80 32.20 10.06
N ASP A 227 -48.69 32.42 11.37
CA ASP A 227 -47.39 32.43 12.05
C ASP A 227 -46.76 31.03 12.14
N ALA A 228 -47.56 29.99 12.32
CA ALA A 228 -47.08 28.61 12.26
C ALA A 228 -46.51 28.25 10.87
N THR A 229 -47.19 28.65 9.78
CA THR A 229 -46.68 28.41 8.41
C THR A 229 -45.40 29.18 8.11
N LYS A 230 -45.22 30.40 8.63
CA LYS A 230 -43.93 31.11 8.53
C LYS A 230 -42.81 30.36 9.25
N ALA A 231 -43.08 29.81 10.44
CA ALA A 231 -42.10 29.02 11.17
C ALA A 231 -41.74 27.72 10.43
N ILE A 232 -42.69 27.10 9.73
CA ILE A 232 -42.43 25.95 8.84
C ILE A 232 -41.51 26.39 7.69
N HIS A 233 -41.80 27.52 7.03
CA HIS A 233 -40.98 28.02 5.92
C HIS A 233 -39.51 28.23 6.33
N ALA A 234 -39.25 28.88 7.47
CA ALA A 234 -37.90 29.06 8.00
C ALA A 234 -37.17 27.73 8.28
N ARG A 235 -37.90 26.68 8.68
CA ARG A 235 -37.32 25.33 8.86
C ARG A 235 -36.99 24.67 7.53
N LEU A 236 -37.81 24.87 6.49
CA LEU A 236 -37.56 24.34 5.15
C LEU A 236 -36.32 24.98 4.51
N GLU A 237 -36.12 26.29 4.70
CA GLU A 237 -34.89 26.97 4.26
C GLU A 237 -33.64 26.37 4.92
N ALA A 238 -33.72 26.08 6.23
CA ALA A 238 -32.64 25.42 6.95
C ALA A 238 -32.36 23.99 6.42
N ILE A 239 -33.41 23.21 6.10
CA ILE A 239 -33.28 21.88 5.50
C ILE A 239 -32.62 21.96 4.13
N ASN A 240 -33.06 22.87 3.26
CA ASN A 240 -32.47 23.05 1.93
C ASN A 240 -31.00 23.47 2.00
N SER A 241 -30.65 24.39 2.91
CA SER A 241 -29.25 24.75 3.13
C SER A 241 -28.41 23.56 3.59
N ALA A 242 -28.92 22.75 4.52
CA ALA A 242 -28.23 21.55 4.99
C ALA A 242 -28.07 20.50 3.89
N ALA A 243 -29.08 20.32 3.03
CA ALA A 243 -29.03 19.44 1.87
C ALA A 243 -27.92 19.86 0.89
N GLN A 244 -27.85 21.15 0.53
CA GLN A 244 -26.81 21.69 -0.34
C GLN A 244 -25.40 21.55 0.25
N GLN A 245 -25.24 21.80 1.55
CA GLN A 245 -23.96 21.60 2.23
C GLN A 245 -23.53 20.13 2.25
N THR A 246 -24.49 19.22 2.43
CA THR A 246 -24.25 17.78 2.39
C THR A 246 -23.81 17.35 0.99
N GLN A 247 -24.50 17.79 -0.06
CA GLN A 247 -24.11 17.53 -1.44
C GLN A 247 -22.69 18.01 -1.73
N ALA A 248 -22.36 19.25 -1.38
CA ALA A 248 -21.01 19.80 -1.58
C ALA A 248 -19.93 19.07 -0.76
N ALA A 249 -20.28 18.52 0.41
CA ALA A 249 -19.37 17.67 1.18
C ALA A 249 -19.16 16.32 0.49
N LEU A 250 -20.23 15.68 -0.01
CA LEU A 250 -20.15 14.42 -0.73
C LEU A 250 -19.30 14.55 -2.00
N GLU A 251 -19.49 15.61 -2.79
CA GLU A 251 -18.70 15.89 -3.99
C GLU A 251 -17.21 16.07 -3.70
N ARG A 252 -16.85 16.75 -2.59
CA ARG A 252 -15.45 16.90 -2.17
C ARG A 252 -14.81 15.59 -1.75
N ILE A 253 -15.54 14.75 -1.01
CA ILE A 253 -15.02 13.43 -0.61
C ILE A 253 -14.85 12.55 -1.85
N TRP A 254 -15.81 12.58 -2.77
CA TRP A 254 -15.73 11.85 -4.03
C TRP A 254 -14.54 12.28 -4.89
N ALA A 255 -14.25 13.58 -4.98
CA ALA A 255 -13.08 14.10 -5.68
C ALA A 255 -11.77 13.54 -5.10
N THR A 256 -11.66 13.45 -3.77
CA THR A 256 -10.48 12.91 -3.08
C THR A 256 -10.31 11.39 -3.31
N LEU A 257 -11.41 10.64 -3.46
CA LEU A 257 -11.36 9.19 -3.71
C LEU A 257 -11.01 8.85 -5.17
N ARG A 258 -11.15 9.82 -6.08
CA ARG A 258 -10.83 9.65 -7.49
C ARG A 258 -9.35 9.87 -7.80
N THR A 259 -8.67 10.71 -7.02
CA THR A 259 -7.23 11.01 -7.13
C THR A 259 -6.38 9.92 -6.50
#